data_AF-A0A967JGT7-F1
#
_entry.id   AF-A0A967JGT7-F1
#
_cell.length_a   1.000
_cell.length_b   1.000
_cell.length_c   1.000
_cell.angle_alpha   90.00
_cell.angle_beta   90.00
_cell.angle_gamma   90.00
#
_symmetry.space_group_name_H-M   'P 1'
#
loop_
_entity.id
_entity.type
_entity.pdbx_description
1 polymer ?
#
loop_
_entity_poly.entity_id
_entity_poly.type
_entity_poly.pdbx_seq_one_letter_code
_entity_poly.pdbx_strand_id
1 'polypeptide(L)' 'PVARREAAAYWATRPRESQLGAWASHQSTVIASRDVLDARVAEAAARFPDEVPLPEFWG' A
#
# COMPACT_ATOMS: atom_id res chain seq x y z
N PRO A 1 8.97 -10.52 -13.70
CA PRO A 1 7.78 -9.64 -13.54
C PRO A 1 6.50 -10.46 -13.55
N VAL A 2 5.66 -10.32 -12.52
CA VAL A 2 4.32 -10.93 -12.49
C VAL A 2 3.43 -10.16 -13.46
N ALA A 3 2.50 -10.85 -14.15
CA ALA A 3 1.58 -10.16 -15.04
C ALA A 3 0.67 -9.22 -14.24
N ARG A 4 0.41 -8.00 -14.73
CA ARG A 4 -0.41 -6.99 -14.00
C ARG A 4 -1.78 -7.54 -13.55
N ARG A 5 -2.39 -8.42 -14.37
CA ARG A 5 -3.64 -9.11 -14.03
C ARG A 5 -3.53 -10.04 -12.81
N GLU A 6 -2.40 -10.71 -12.68
CA GLU A 6 -2.14 -11.66 -11.59
C GLU A 6 -1.80 -10.90 -10.31
N ALA A 7 -1.04 -9.81 -10.42
CA ALA A 7 -0.84 -8.87 -9.32
C ALA A 7 -2.15 -8.26 -8.82
N ALA A 8 -3.07 -7.88 -9.72
CA ALA A 8 -4.39 -7.37 -9.36
C ALA A 8 -5.27 -8.43 -8.66
N ALA A 9 -5.27 -9.66 -9.16
CA ALA A 9 -6.00 -10.76 -8.52
C ALA A 9 -5.47 -11.03 -7.10
N TYR A 10 -4.15 -11.07 -6.91
CA TYR A 10 -3.55 -11.21 -5.60
C TYR A 10 -3.79 -9.99 -4.70
N TRP A 11 -3.72 -8.77 -5.25
CA TRP A 11 -3.99 -7.54 -4.51
C TRP A 11 -5.39 -7.52 -3.91
N ALA A 12 -6.40 -7.94 -4.68
CA ALA A 12 -7.79 -8.01 -4.24
C ALA A 12 -8.00 -8.99 -3.06
N THR A 13 -7.12 -9.98 -2.86
CA THR A 13 -7.22 -10.90 -1.72
C THR A 13 -6.50 -10.40 -0.47
N ARG A 14 -5.67 -9.35 -0.58
CA ARG A 14 -4.93 -8.82 0.57
C ARG A 14 -5.85 -8.11 1.54
N PRO A 15 -5.63 -8.25 2.87
CA PRO A 15 -6.30 -7.44 3.86
C PRO A 15 -6.09 -5.95 3.59
N ARG A 16 -7.10 -5.13 3.90
CA ARG A 16 -7.06 -3.69 3.65
C ARG A 16 -5.86 -3.01 4.28
N GLU A 17 -5.52 -3.35 5.53
CA GLU A 17 -4.35 -2.81 6.23
C GLU A 17 -3.05 -3.10 5.47
N SER A 18 -2.97 -4.27 4.85
CA SER A 18 -1.86 -4.71 4.01
C SER A 18 -1.77 -3.90 2.70
N GLN A 19 -2.91 -3.53 2.12
CA GLN A 19 -2.99 -2.65 0.95
C GLN A 19 -2.59 -1.21 1.30
N LEU A 20 -3.10 -0.68 2.43
CA LEU A 20 -2.74 0.65 2.93
C LEU A 20 -1.25 0.75 3.28
N GLY A 21 -0.68 -0.28 3.93
CA GLY A 21 0.74 -0.34 4.23
C GLY A 21 1.62 -0.31 2.97
N ALA A 22 1.17 -0.94 1.88
CA ALA A 22 1.88 -0.87 0.59
C ALA A 22 1.84 0.53 -0.04
N TRP A 23 0.75 1.30 0.15
CA TRP A 23 0.70 2.71 -0.26
C TRP A 23 1.52 3.63 0.65
N ALA A 24 1.57 3.36 1.95
CA ALA A 24 2.26 4.18 2.93
C ALA A 24 3.80 3.99 2.92
N SER A 25 4.27 2.80 2.53
CA SER A 25 5.67 2.42 2.63
C SER A 25 6.34 2.32 1.26
N HIS A 26 7.15 3.32 0.92
CA HIS A 26 8.13 3.20 -0.16
C HIS A 26 9.28 2.29 0.32
N GLN A 27 9.19 1.00 -0.03
CA GLN A 27 10.12 -0.02 0.45
C GLN A 27 11.57 0.41 0.23
N SER A 28 12.42 0.13 1.23
CA SER A 28 13.85 0.46 1.23
C SER A 28 14.20 1.96 1.29
N THR A 29 13.22 2.84 1.58
CA THR A 29 13.46 4.27 1.82
C THR A 29 13.67 4.52 3.31
N VAL A 30 14.74 5.24 3.67
CA VAL A 30 15.01 5.64 5.06
C VAL A 30 13.96 6.66 5.50
N ILE A 31 13.41 6.46 6.71
CA ILE A 31 12.48 7.37 7.37
C ILE A 31 13.01 7.73 8.76
N ALA A 32 12.60 8.88 9.28
CA ALA A 32 13.11 9.42 10.54
C ALA A 32 12.70 8.61 11.78
N SER A 33 11.49 8.04 11.76
CA SER A 33 10.95 7.27 12.89
C SER A 33 9.79 6.38 12.45
N ARG A 34 9.31 5.55 13.38
CA ARG A 34 8.09 4.75 13.21
C ARG A 34 6.84 5.61 13.00
N ASP A 35 6.73 6.74 13.71
CA ASP A 35 5.56 7.63 13.63
C ASP A 35 5.32 8.17 12.22
N VAL A 36 6.39 8.34 11.43
CA VAL A 36 6.28 8.72 10.01
C VAL A 36 5.52 7.68 9.21
N LEU A 37 5.75 6.39 9.48
CA LEU A 37 5.03 5.32 8.81
C LEU A 37 3.56 5.28 9.24
N ASP A 38 3.30 5.45 10.54
CA ASP A 38 1.92 5.43 11.06
C ASP A 38 1.10 6.63 10.52
N ALA A 39 1.70 7.81 10.42
CA ALA A 39 1.08 8.98 9.79
C ALA A 39 0.76 8.74 8.30
N ARG A 40 1.69 8.14 7.54
CA ARG A 40 1.46 7.80 6.12
C ARG A 40 0.36 6.75 5.94
N VAL A 41 0.24 5.79 6.86
CA VAL A 41 -0.87 4.82 6.85
C VAL A 41 -2.20 5.53 7.09
N ALA A 42 -2.26 6.48 8.04
CA ALA A 42 -3.46 7.27 8.29
C ALA A 42 -3.82 8.15 7.07
N GLU A 43 -2.84 8.77 6.43
CA GLU A 43 -3.03 9.53 5.18
C GLU A 43 -3.57 8.63 4.05
N ALA A 44 -2.99 7.44 3.88
CA ALA A 44 -3.47 6.48 2.89
C ALA A 44 -4.91 6.02 3.19
N ALA A 45 -5.24 5.78 4.46
CA ALA A 45 -6.58 5.40 4.88
C ALA A 45 -7.61 6.52 4.61
N ALA A 46 -7.25 7.78 4.87
CA ALA A 46 -8.08 8.93 4.57
C ALA A 46 -8.24 9.14 3.06
N ARG A 47 -7.19 8.88 2.28
CA ARG A 47 -7.21 8.96 0.81
C ARG A 47 -8.09 7.88 0.18
N PHE A 48 -8.10 6.69 0.78
CA PHE A 48 -8.82 5.52 0.27
C PHE A 48 -9.81 5.03 1.33
N PRO A 49 -10.96 5.71 1.51
CA PRO A 49 -11.96 5.35 2.54
C PRO A 49 -12.65 4.01 2.25
N ASP A 50 -12.69 3.57 0.99
CA ASP A 50 -13.33 2.32 0.57
C ASP A 50 -12.31 1.36 -0.07
N GLU A 51 -12.24 1.35 -1.40
CA GLU A 51 -11.31 0.47 -2.12
C GLU A 51 -9.92 1.11 -2.20
N VAL A 52 -8.88 0.31 -1.92
CA VAL A 52 -7.48 0.72 -2.10
C VAL A 52 -7.01 0.19 -3.46
N PRO A 53 -6.75 1.05 -4.45
CA PRO A 53 -6.34 0.60 -5.78
C PRO A 53 -4.95 -0.03 -5.76
N LEU A 54 -4.68 -0.95 -6.68
CA LEU A 54 -3.35 -1.52 -6.87
C LEU A 54 -2.35 -0.42 -7.30
N PRO A 55 -1.30 -0.12 -6.50
CA PRO A 55 -0.29 0.87 -6.89
C PRO A 55 0.46 0.44 -8.16
N GLU A 56 0.89 1.41 -8.97
CA GLU A 56 1.70 1.16 -10.18
C GLU A 56 3.07 0.56 -9.85
N PHE A 57 3.62 0.91 -8.69
CA PHE A 57 4.93 0.44 -8.22
C PHE A 57 4.89 -0.90 -7.47
N TRP A 58 3.72 -1.54 -7.39
CA TRP A 58 3.52 -2.78 -6.63
C TRP A 58 3.32 -3.97 -7.58
N GLY A 59 4.16 -5.00 -7.44
CA GLY A 59 4.14 -6.25 -8.23
C GLY A 59 5.36 -6.46 -9.11
#